data_AF-A0A5J9TBH4-F1
#
_entry.id   AF-A0A5J9TBH4-F1
#
_cell.length_a   1.000
_cell.length_b   1.000
_cell.length_c   1.000
_cell.angle_alpha   90.00
_cell.angle_beta   90.00
_cell.angle_gamma   90.00
#
_symmetry.space_group_name_H-M   'P 1'
#
loop_
_entity.id
_entity.type
_entity.pdbx_description
1 polymer ?
#
loop_
_entity_poly.entity_id
_entity_poly.type
_entity_poly.pdbx_seq_one_letter_code
_entity_poly.pdbx_strand_id
1 'polypeptide(L)'
;MEEGAITAACIAALIAAEEDSDDDSDAEPCEEDYEDESDVEAVEDDSEEEAPPYKFLTGRQWVDLVLRDRKCCKRNFRMFPEDFINLHNFLVAHCGLKGSQEVESIEALAMFVWACATRQSCRGILDTFRRSLDTIHRKMAHVADVMLNFAQRVICPKDPTYSTVSPRLQKWSPWFDGCIGALDGTHIPVRAVKKVKEDMRNRKGWTSFNVLAIVDHEMRFTFVGAGKSGACHDMAVLKECQEDGCFPHPPPGGSLPEWSTSQFEMEEGQKMADGVGINGSGLEDDGTTVDSILE
;
A
#
# COMPACT_ATOMS: atom_id res chain seq x y z
N MET A 1 -12.76 7.58 12.81
CA MET A 1 -13.10 6.45 11.91
C MET A 1 -12.38 6.57 10.56
N GLU A 2 -12.01 7.77 10.10
CA GLU A 2 -11.28 7.97 8.83
C GLU A 2 -9.79 7.59 8.89
N GLU A 3 -9.05 7.94 9.94
CA GLU A 3 -7.60 7.65 10.03
C GLU A 3 -7.26 6.14 10.07
N GLY A 4 -8.06 5.35 10.79
CA GLY A 4 -7.89 3.89 10.86
C GLY A 4 -8.17 3.20 9.53
N ALA A 5 -9.16 3.68 8.77
CA ALA A 5 -9.50 3.16 7.46
C ALA A 5 -8.43 3.51 6.41
N ILE A 6 -7.86 4.71 6.49
CA ILE A 6 -6.75 5.15 5.63
C ILE A 6 -5.51 4.32 5.90
N THR A 7 -5.14 4.11 7.18
CA THR A 7 -3.95 3.33 7.51
C THR A 7 -4.12 1.86 7.16
N ALA A 8 -5.32 1.28 7.35
CA ALA A 8 -5.63 -0.07 6.89
C ALA A 8 -5.61 -0.21 5.37
N ALA A 9 -6.07 0.81 4.62
CA ALA A 9 -5.95 0.86 3.16
C ALA A 9 -4.49 1.03 2.70
N CYS A 10 -3.67 1.77 3.45
CA CYS A 10 -2.23 1.90 3.19
C CYS A 10 -1.51 0.57 3.45
N ILE A 11 -1.78 -0.10 4.57
CA ILE A 11 -1.23 -1.43 4.87
C ILE A 11 -1.70 -2.46 3.82
N ALA A 12 -2.96 -2.39 3.39
CA ALA A 12 -3.50 -3.24 2.32
C ALA A 12 -2.80 -3.03 0.98
N ALA A 13 -2.53 -1.77 0.61
CA ALA A 13 -1.81 -1.42 -0.60
C ALA A 13 -0.32 -1.79 -0.53
N LEU A 14 0.30 -1.67 0.65
CA LEU A 14 1.69 -2.08 0.91
C LEU A 14 1.85 -3.62 0.84
N ILE A 15 0.89 -4.39 1.35
CA ILE A 15 0.86 -5.86 1.21
C ILE A 15 0.69 -6.28 -0.26
N ALA A 16 0.02 -5.46 -1.08
CA ALA A 16 -0.21 -5.73 -2.50
C ALA A 16 0.97 -5.34 -3.41
N ALA A 17 2.02 -4.70 -2.90
CA ALA A 17 3.11 -4.14 -3.71
C ALA A 17 4.27 -5.11 -4.03
N GLU A 18 4.17 -6.41 -3.69
CA GLU A 18 5.13 -7.41 -4.17
C GLU A 18 4.70 -8.04 -5.50
N GLU A 19 5.42 -7.59 -6.55
CA GLU A 19 5.61 -8.16 -7.89
C GLU A 19 4.37 -8.47 -8.74
N ASP A 20 4.05 -7.55 -9.66
CA ASP A 20 3.43 -7.87 -10.95
C ASP A 20 4.37 -7.34 -12.05
N SER A 21 5.36 -8.15 -12.43
CA SER A 21 5.87 -8.16 -13.81
C SER A 21 5.38 -9.46 -14.42
N ASP A 22 4.26 -9.41 -15.13
CA ASP A 22 4.01 -10.22 -16.32
C ASP A 22 2.74 -9.67 -17.00
N ASP A 23 2.92 -9.36 -18.28
CA ASP A 23 1.92 -8.90 -19.24
C ASP A 23 0.72 -9.86 -19.29
N ASP A 24 -0.49 -9.31 -19.30
CA ASP A 24 -1.61 -9.85 -20.06
C ASP A 24 -2.59 -8.71 -20.35
N SER A 25 -2.35 -8.03 -21.47
CA SER A 25 -3.36 -7.28 -22.20
C SER A 25 -4.32 -8.27 -22.83
N ASP A 26 -5.59 -8.21 -22.44
CA ASP A 26 -6.76 -8.17 -23.34
C ASP A 26 -8.02 -8.65 -22.62
N ALA A 27 -8.84 -7.69 -22.17
CA ALA A 27 -10.25 -7.93 -21.88
C ALA A 27 -11.02 -6.64 -22.19
N GLU A 28 -11.61 -6.61 -23.39
CA GLU A 28 -12.62 -5.64 -23.82
C GLU A 28 -13.85 -5.66 -22.88
N PRO A 29 -14.53 -4.53 -22.62
CA PRO A 29 -15.73 -4.50 -21.80
C PRO A 29 -16.97 -4.90 -22.62
N CYS A 30 -17.71 -5.88 -22.14
CA CYS A 30 -19.05 -6.21 -22.65
C CYS A 30 -20.05 -5.18 -22.09
N GLU A 31 -20.69 -4.41 -22.98
CA GLU A 31 -21.83 -3.55 -22.65
C GLU A 31 -23.07 -4.43 -22.41
N GLU A 32 -23.70 -4.33 -21.24
CA GLU A 32 -25.02 -4.92 -20.97
C GLU A 32 -26.07 -3.79 -20.96
N ASP A 33 -26.87 -3.76 -22.02
CA ASP A 33 -28.07 -2.95 -22.13
C ASP A 33 -29.21 -3.58 -21.31
N TYR A 34 -29.83 -2.76 -20.46
CA TYR A 34 -31.04 -3.10 -19.71
C TYR A 34 -32.28 -2.85 -20.58
N GLU A 35 -32.97 -3.91 -21.02
CA GLU A 35 -34.32 -3.81 -21.59
C GLU A 35 -35.37 -4.39 -20.64
N ASP A 36 -36.21 -3.46 -20.17
CA ASP A 36 -37.66 -3.47 -19.91
C ASP A 36 -38.38 -4.74 -19.40
N GLU A 37 -39.01 -4.59 -18.23
CA GLU A 37 -39.92 -5.58 -17.65
C GLU A 37 -41.32 -5.47 -18.25
N SER A 38 -41.82 -6.57 -18.82
CA SER A 38 -43.26 -6.77 -18.98
C SER A 38 -43.66 -8.23 -18.79
N ASP A 39 -44.52 -8.42 -17.79
CA ASP A 39 -45.55 -9.44 -17.59
C ASP A 39 -45.28 -10.90 -18.04
N VAL A 40 -45.02 -11.77 -17.04
CA VAL A 40 -45.33 -13.20 -17.16
C VAL A 40 -46.10 -13.70 -15.93
N GLU A 41 -47.30 -14.17 -16.24
CA GLU A 41 -48.33 -14.77 -15.38
C GLU A 41 -47.81 -15.92 -14.49
N ALA A 42 -48.45 -16.07 -13.33
CA ALA A 42 -48.16 -17.10 -12.34
C ALA A 42 -48.41 -18.51 -12.90
N VAL A 43 -47.36 -19.33 -12.89
CA VAL A 43 -47.46 -20.79 -13.07
C VAL A 43 -47.14 -21.43 -11.71
N GLU A 44 -48.16 -22.01 -11.07
CA GLU A 44 -47.98 -22.91 -9.94
C GLU A 44 -47.42 -24.23 -10.48
N ASP A 45 -46.12 -24.46 -10.28
CA ASP A 45 -45.45 -25.72 -10.60
C ASP A 45 -44.97 -26.39 -9.29
N ASP A 46 -45.72 -27.39 -8.86
CA ASP A 46 -45.37 -28.32 -7.77
C ASP A 46 -44.28 -29.29 -8.25
N SER A 47 -43.04 -28.82 -8.36
CA SER A 47 -41.87 -29.70 -8.47
C SER A 47 -41.04 -29.64 -7.20
N GLU A 48 -40.89 -30.80 -6.54
CA GLU A 48 -39.93 -31.00 -5.46
C GLU A 48 -38.51 -30.75 -6.00
N GLU A 49 -38.05 -29.50 -5.90
CA GLU A 49 -36.71 -29.10 -6.29
C GLU A 49 -35.70 -29.68 -5.30
N GLU A 50 -35.23 -30.91 -5.55
CA GLU A 50 -34.05 -31.43 -4.86
C GLU A 50 -32.87 -30.51 -5.14
N ALA A 51 -32.54 -29.67 -4.16
CA ALA A 51 -31.41 -28.76 -4.21
C ALA A 51 -30.10 -29.52 -4.59
N PRO A 52 -29.25 -28.97 -5.48
CA PRO A 52 -28.13 -29.70 -6.05
C PRO A 52 -27.07 -30.11 -5.00
N PRO A 53 -26.31 -31.20 -5.23
CA PRO A 53 -25.45 -31.86 -4.24
C PRO A 53 -24.09 -31.16 -4.06
N TYR A 54 -24.02 -29.84 -4.18
CA TYR A 54 -22.83 -29.08 -3.87
C TYR A 54 -22.94 -28.57 -2.44
N LYS A 55 -22.30 -29.27 -1.50
CA LYS A 55 -22.14 -28.75 -0.13
C LYS A 55 -21.35 -27.45 -0.22
N PHE A 56 -22.02 -26.32 0.01
CA PHE A 56 -21.37 -25.03 0.13
C PHE A 56 -20.31 -25.11 1.23
N LEU A 57 -19.08 -24.73 0.89
CA LEU A 57 -17.99 -24.65 1.86
C LEU A 57 -18.29 -23.51 2.83
N THR A 58 -18.04 -23.73 4.11
CA THR A 58 -18.02 -22.61 5.06
C THR A 58 -16.80 -21.73 4.79
N GLY A 59 -16.85 -20.45 5.19
CA GLY A 59 -15.69 -19.56 5.08
C GLY A 59 -14.45 -20.14 5.73
N ARG A 60 -14.58 -20.78 6.90
CA ARG A 60 -13.47 -21.48 7.57
C ARG A 60 -12.87 -22.61 6.73
N GLN A 61 -13.71 -23.46 6.13
CA GLN A 61 -13.26 -24.56 5.26
C GLN A 61 -12.58 -24.06 4.00
N TRP A 62 -13.08 -22.96 3.43
CA TRP A 62 -12.43 -22.30 2.30
C TRP A 62 -11.01 -21.85 2.67
N VAL A 63 -10.83 -21.21 3.85
CA VAL A 63 -9.51 -20.82 4.35
C VAL A 63 -8.58 -22.03 4.49
N ASP A 64 -9.05 -23.16 5.01
CA ASP A 64 -8.24 -24.38 5.10
C ASP A 64 -7.80 -24.91 3.73
N LEU A 65 -8.68 -24.83 2.73
CA LEU A 65 -8.32 -25.23 1.36
C LEU A 65 -7.28 -24.29 0.74
N VAL A 66 -7.42 -22.98 0.95
CA VAL A 66 -6.44 -21.99 0.47
C VAL A 66 -5.08 -22.20 1.12
N LEU A 67 -5.02 -22.47 2.43
CA LEU A 67 -3.77 -22.67 3.15
C LEU A 67 -3.09 -24.02 2.85
N ARG A 68 -3.82 -25.03 2.35
CA ARG A 68 -3.24 -26.32 1.95
C ARG A 68 -2.42 -26.24 0.66
N ASP A 69 -2.72 -25.28 -0.22
CA ASP A 69 -2.03 -25.10 -1.49
C ASP A 69 -1.23 -23.80 -1.47
N ARG A 70 0.09 -23.93 -1.52
CA ARG A 70 1.04 -22.81 -1.50
C ARG A 70 0.81 -21.79 -2.62
N LYS A 71 0.45 -22.22 -3.83
CA LYS A 71 0.15 -21.33 -4.96
C LYS A 71 -1.20 -20.65 -4.76
N CYS A 72 -2.19 -21.40 -4.30
CA CYS A 72 -3.51 -20.84 -4.00
C CYS A 72 -3.42 -19.77 -2.90
N CYS A 73 -2.64 -20.03 -1.86
CA CYS A 73 -2.37 -19.08 -0.78
C CYS A 73 -1.67 -17.82 -1.30
N LYS A 74 -0.58 -17.94 -2.09
CA LYS A 74 0.11 -16.76 -2.64
C LYS A 74 -0.82 -15.95 -3.55
N ARG A 75 -1.67 -16.58 -4.37
CA ARG A 75 -2.64 -15.87 -5.22
C ARG A 75 -3.70 -15.13 -4.42
N ASN A 76 -4.24 -15.73 -3.36
CA ASN A 76 -5.36 -15.15 -2.62
C ASN A 76 -4.91 -14.22 -1.48
N PHE A 77 -3.83 -14.54 -0.79
CA PHE A 77 -3.37 -13.81 0.39
C PHE A 77 -2.05 -13.05 0.17
N ARG A 78 -1.43 -13.15 -1.02
CA ARG A 78 -0.11 -12.55 -1.35
C ARG A 78 1.03 -12.98 -0.42
N MET A 79 0.84 -14.04 0.36
CA MET A 79 1.84 -14.63 1.25
C MET A 79 1.78 -16.16 1.22
N PHE A 80 2.84 -16.82 1.71
CA PHE A 80 2.83 -18.27 1.85
C PHE A 80 2.03 -18.72 3.08
N PRO A 81 1.56 -19.99 3.13
CA PRO A 81 0.76 -20.48 4.25
C PRO A 81 1.46 -20.33 5.60
N GLU A 82 2.78 -20.54 5.65
CA GLU A 82 3.58 -20.41 6.87
C GLU A 82 3.57 -18.97 7.38
N ASP A 83 3.73 -17.99 6.49
CA ASP A 83 3.70 -16.57 6.82
C ASP A 83 2.32 -16.13 7.31
N PHE A 84 1.25 -16.63 6.68
CA PHE A 84 -0.12 -16.35 7.11
C PHE A 84 -0.40 -16.88 8.52
N ILE A 85 0.04 -18.10 8.82
CA ILE A 85 -0.10 -18.70 10.15
C ILE A 85 0.76 -17.96 11.19
N ASN A 86 1.98 -17.57 10.84
CA ASN A 86 2.85 -16.78 11.72
C ASN A 86 2.24 -15.42 12.03
N LEU A 87 1.69 -14.74 11.02
CA LEU A 87 0.96 -13.49 11.18
C LEU A 87 -0.24 -13.70 12.10
N HIS A 88 -1.10 -14.69 11.82
CA HIS A 88 -2.26 -15.00 12.65
C HIS A 88 -1.89 -15.21 14.12
N ASN A 89 -0.91 -16.07 14.38
CA ASN A 89 -0.44 -16.36 15.74
C ASN A 89 0.11 -15.11 16.43
N PHE A 90 0.87 -14.29 15.71
CA PHE A 90 1.40 -13.03 16.25
C PHE A 90 0.26 -12.07 16.61
N LEU A 91 -0.72 -11.89 15.73
CA LEU A 91 -1.84 -10.98 15.94
C LEU A 91 -2.73 -11.41 17.12
N VAL A 92 -2.96 -12.72 17.27
CA VAL A 92 -3.71 -13.27 18.41
C VAL A 92 -2.95 -13.03 19.72
N ALA A 93 -1.64 -13.29 19.73
CA ALA A 93 -0.83 -13.21 20.94
C ALA A 93 -0.51 -11.76 21.37
N HIS A 94 -0.29 -10.84 20.42
CA HIS A 94 0.30 -9.53 20.71
C HIS A 94 -0.56 -8.34 20.30
N CYS A 95 -1.46 -8.50 19.33
CA CYS A 95 -2.26 -7.40 18.77
C CYS A 95 -3.75 -7.49 19.11
N GLY A 96 -4.17 -8.53 19.84
CA GLY A 96 -5.54 -8.66 20.34
C GLY A 96 -6.55 -9.24 19.35
N LEU A 97 -6.10 -9.92 18.29
CA LEU A 97 -7.00 -10.57 17.35
C LEU A 97 -7.83 -11.66 18.04
N LYS A 98 -9.15 -11.51 17.99
CA LYS A 98 -10.11 -12.43 18.60
C LYS A 98 -11.20 -12.88 17.63
N GLY A 99 -11.58 -14.16 17.74
CA GLY A 99 -12.78 -14.69 17.12
C GLY A 99 -14.05 -14.22 17.83
N SER A 100 -15.20 -14.42 17.19
CA SER A 100 -16.52 -14.43 17.85
C SER A 100 -17.06 -15.85 17.88
N GLN A 101 -18.25 -16.05 18.46
CA GLN A 101 -18.94 -17.34 18.44
C GLN A 101 -19.18 -17.86 17.01
N GLU A 102 -19.42 -16.95 16.08
CA GLU A 102 -19.76 -17.31 14.70
C GLU A 102 -18.54 -17.38 13.77
N VAL A 103 -17.50 -16.58 14.01
CA VAL A 103 -16.36 -16.40 13.10
C VAL A 103 -15.05 -16.53 13.87
N GLU A 104 -14.25 -17.53 13.51
CA GLU A 104 -12.92 -17.74 14.09
C GLU A 104 -11.96 -16.59 13.74
N SER A 105 -10.93 -16.36 14.57
CA SER A 105 -9.95 -15.31 14.33
C SER A 105 -9.20 -15.48 13.00
N ILE A 106 -8.91 -16.74 12.61
CA ILE A 106 -8.23 -17.04 11.35
C ILE A 106 -9.13 -16.77 10.13
N GLU A 107 -10.42 -17.05 10.24
CA GLU A 107 -11.42 -16.72 9.21
C GLU A 107 -11.57 -15.20 9.09
N ALA A 108 -11.61 -14.48 10.21
CA ALA A 108 -11.66 -13.02 10.22
C ALA A 108 -10.43 -12.39 9.56
N LEU A 109 -9.23 -12.87 9.88
CA LEU A 109 -7.99 -12.42 9.23
C LEU A 109 -8.00 -12.73 7.74
N ALA A 110 -8.42 -13.93 7.35
CA ALA A 110 -8.48 -14.33 5.95
C ALA A 110 -9.44 -13.46 5.13
N MET A 111 -10.61 -13.10 5.68
CA MET A 111 -11.52 -12.15 5.03
C MET A 111 -10.83 -10.84 4.73
N PHE A 112 -10.13 -10.27 5.72
CA PHE A 112 -9.44 -9.00 5.58
C PHE A 112 -8.29 -9.07 4.58
N VAL A 113 -7.39 -10.04 4.75
CA VAL A 113 -6.21 -10.21 3.89
C VAL A 113 -6.64 -10.48 2.44
N TRP A 114 -7.64 -11.32 2.21
CA TRP A 114 -8.15 -11.59 0.86
C TRP A 114 -8.75 -10.36 0.18
N ALA A 115 -9.51 -9.57 0.95
CA ALA A 115 -10.08 -8.31 0.47
C ALA A 115 -9.00 -7.33 0.02
N CYS A 116 -7.92 -7.21 0.80
CA CYS A 116 -6.77 -6.36 0.48
C CYS A 116 -5.96 -6.89 -0.71
N ALA A 117 -5.61 -8.16 -0.68
CA ALA A 117 -4.73 -8.82 -1.65
C ALA A 117 -5.29 -8.89 -3.07
N THR A 118 -6.62 -9.01 -3.20
CA THR A 118 -7.30 -9.19 -4.50
C THR A 118 -8.36 -8.13 -4.78
N ARG A 119 -8.43 -7.08 -3.95
CA ARG A 119 -9.40 -5.97 -4.06
C ARG A 119 -10.86 -6.44 -4.12
N GLN A 120 -11.23 -7.44 -3.31
CA GLN A 120 -12.61 -7.96 -3.29
C GLN A 120 -13.61 -6.93 -2.81
N SER A 121 -14.81 -6.97 -3.40
CA SER A 121 -15.96 -6.25 -2.86
C SER A 121 -16.53 -6.98 -1.63
N CYS A 122 -17.27 -6.27 -0.78
CA CYS A 122 -17.99 -6.91 0.33
C CYS A 122 -18.94 -8.02 -0.14
N ARG A 123 -19.45 -7.94 -1.39
CA ARG A 123 -20.29 -8.98 -1.97
C ARG A 123 -19.48 -10.24 -2.32
N GLY A 124 -18.29 -10.10 -2.90
CA GLY A 124 -17.39 -11.24 -3.15
C GLY A 124 -16.97 -11.94 -1.85
N ILE A 125 -16.74 -11.17 -0.79
CA ILE A 125 -16.50 -11.72 0.57
C ILE A 125 -17.71 -12.48 1.08
N LEU A 126 -18.92 -11.92 0.92
CA LEU A 126 -20.17 -12.58 1.31
C LEU A 126 -20.37 -13.91 0.58
N ASP A 127 -20.15 -13.94 -0.73
CA ASP A 127 -20.40 -15.13 -1.56
C ASP A 127 -19.42 -16.27 -1.22
N THR A 128 -18.19 -15.93 -0.80
CA THR A 128 -17.15 -16.90 -0.44
C THR A 128 -17.24 -17.34 1.01
N PHE A 129 -17.36 -16.41 1.95
CA PHE A 129 -17.33 -16.70 3.39
C PHE A 129 -18.71 -17.02 3.96
N ARG A 130 -19.79 -16.74 3.21
CA ARG A 130 -21.19 -17.01 3.59
C ARG A 130 -21.57 -16.35 4.92
N ARG A 131 -21.11 -15.11 5.12
CA ARG A 131 -21.43 -14.27 6.28
C ARG A 131 -22.28 -13.09 5.87
N SER A 132 -23.12 -12.60 6.78
CA SER A 132 -23.89 -11.37 6.55
C SER A 132 -22.96 -10.18 6.33
N LEU A 133 -23.38 -9.20 5.52
CA LEU A 133 -22.61 -7.97 5.29
C LEU A 133 -22.28 -7.23 6.59
N ASP A 134 -23.21 -7.25 7.55
CA ASP A 134 -23.04 -6.70 8.89
C ASP A 134 -21.89 -7.39 9.66
N THR A 135 -21.81 -8.72 9.61
CA THR A 135 -20.69 -9.47 10.20
C THR A 135 -19.38 -9.16 9.50
N ILE A 136 -19.38 -9.11 8.17
CA ILE A 136 -18.20 -8.78 7.37
C ILE A 136 -17.69 -7.40 7.76
N HIS A 137 -18.54 -6.37 7.76
CA HIS A 137 -18.12 -5.01 8.11
C HIS A 137 -17.53 -4.92 9.53
N ARG A 138 -18.17 -5.54 10.53
CA ARG A 138 -17.61 -5.59 11.90
C ARG A 138 -16.24 -6.25 11.94
N LYS A 139 -16.07 -7.38 11.23
CA LYS A 139 -14.82 -8.12 11.22
C LYS A 139 -13.72 -7.38 10.46
N MET A 140 -14.05 -6.76 9.34
CA MET A 140 -13.12 -5.90 8.59
C MET A 140 -12.63 -4.74 9.45
N ALA A 141 -13.53 -4.04 10.17
CA ALA A 141 -13.16 -2.94 11.04
C ALA A 141 -12.27 -3.41 12.21
N HIS A 142 -12.64 -4.51 12.87
CA HIS A 142 -11.85 -5.07 13.97
C HIS A 142 -10.46 -5.53 13.51
N VAL A 143 -10.35 -6.21 12.36
CA VAL A 143 -9.05 -6.64 11.84
C VAL A 143 -8.22 -5.44 11.37
N ALA A 144 -8.83 -4.40 10.80
CA ALA A 144 -8.15 -3.15 10.47
C ALA A 144 -7.47 -2.53 11.70
N ASP A 145 -8.18 -2.42 12.83
CA ASP A 145 -7.62 -1.89 14.08
C ASP A 145 -6.46 -2.75 14.62
N VAL A 146 -6.60 -4.08 14.53
CA VAL A 146 -5.55 -5.04 14.91
C VAL A 146 -4.32 -4.89 14.00
N MET A 147 -4.53 -4.73 12.70
CA MET A 147 -3.46 -4.55 11.71
C MET A 147 -2.75 -3.21 11.88
N LEU A 148 -3.45 -2.16 12.30
CA LEU A 148 -2.85 -0.88 12.66
C LEU A 148 -1.88 -1.03 13.84
N ASN A 149 -2.29 -1.75 14.91
CA ASN A 149 -1.42 -2.04 16.05
C ASN A 149 -0.19 -2.88 15.62
N PHE A 150 -0.39 -3.85 14.73
CA PHE A 150 0.70 -4.61 14.14
C PHE A 150 1.67 -3.72 13.35
N ALA A 151 1.16 -2.85 12.49
CA ALA A 151 1.97 -1.95 11.69
C ALA A 151 2.81 -1.01 12.56
N GLN A 152 2.25 -0.46 13.64
CA GLN A 152 3.01 0.38 14.59
C GLN A 152 4.18 -0.35 15.27
N ARG A 153 4.17 -1.70 15.29
CA ARG A 153 5.26 -2.51 15.86
C ARG A 153 6.30 -2.91 14.82
N VAL A 154 5.92 -2.98 13.54
CA VAL A 154 6.77 -3.51 12.46
C VAL A 154 7.36 -2.39 11.60
N ILE A 155 6.60 -1.31 11.38
CA ILE A 155 7.04 -0.11 10.67
C ILE A 155 7.74 0.78 11.68
N CYS A 156 8.98 0.41 11.99
CA CYS A 156 9.85 1.20 12.84
C CYS A 156 11.32 0.95 12.45
N PRO A 157 12.23 1.91 12.70
CA PRO A 157 13.65 1.70 12.47
C PRO A 157 14.18 0.56 13.35
N LYS A 158 14.96 -0.35 12.75
CA LYS A 158 15.63 -1.41 13.52
C LYS A 158 16.63 -0.85 14.53
N ASP A 159 17.33 0.21 14.15
CA ASP A 159 18.15 1.04 15.03
C ASP A 159 17.62 2.48 15.01
N PRO A 160 16.86 2.91 16.03
CA PRO A 160 16.34 4.28 16.12
C PRO A 160 17.43 5.35 16.25
N THR A 161 18.64 4.96 16.64
CA THR A 161 19.77 5.89 16.80
C THR A 161 20.57 6.09 15.52
N TYR A 162 20.33 5.24 14.50
CA TYR A 162 21.04 5.22 13.23
C TYR A 162 22.57 5.31 13.39
N SER A 163 23.08 4.63 14.42
CA SER A 163 24.47 4.70 14.88
C SER A 163 25.45 3.97 13.97
N THR A 164 24.95 3.08 13.12
CA THR A 164 25.74 2.25 12.21
C THR A 164 25.44 2.58 10.75
N VAL A 165 26.48 2.83 9.96
CA VAL A 165 26.36 2.93 8.49
C VAL A 165 26.01 1.55 7.93
N SER A 166 24.99 1.48 7.06
CA SER A 166 24.63 0.20 6.41
C SER A 166 25.85 -0.34 5.65
N PRO A 167 26.19 -1.64 5.76
CA PRO A 167 27.27 -2.25 4.99
C PRO A 167 27.12 -2.05 3.48
N ARG A 168 25.87 -1.92 2.99
CA ARG A 168 25.59 -1.62 1.59
C ARG A 168 26.13 -0.25 1.19
N LEU A 169 26.03 0.73 2.09
CA LEU A 169 26.39 2.12 1.84
C LEU A 169 27.85 2.46 2.14
N GLN A 170 28.56 1.60 2.88
CA GLN A 170 29.92 1.87 3.35
C GLN A 170 30.91 2.26 2.24
N LYS A 171 30.75 1.72 1.03
CA LYS A 171 31.61 2.05 -0.14
C LYS A 171 31.41 3.47 -0.68
N TRP A 172 30.32 4.13 -0.31
CA TRP A 172 30.02 5.52 -0.65
C TRP A 172 30.15 6.44 0.58
N SER A 173 30.88 6.03 1.61
CA SER A 173 31.30 6.95 2.66
C SER A 173 32.28 7.98 2.06
N PRO A 174 32.16 9.28 2.38
CA PRO A 174 31.28 9.86 3.41
C PRO A 174 29.90 10.33 2.91
N TRP A 175 29.58 10.20 1.62
CA TRP A 175 28.41 10.84 1.00
C TRP A 175 27.05 10.42 1.58
N PHE A 176 26.93 9.18 2.09
CA PHE A 176 25.70 8.68 2.71
C PHE A 176 25.85 8.38 4.21
N ASP A 177 26.88 8.94 4.85
CA ASP A 177 27.04 8.79 6.29
C ASP A 177 25.88 9.49 7.02
N GLY A 178 25.18 8.76 7.91
CA GLY A 178 23.98 9.25 8.58
C GLY A 178 22.69 9.19 7.74
N CYS A 179 22.73 8.67 6.51
CA CYS A 179 21.53 8.43 5.71
C CYS A 179 20.68 7.32 6.33
N ILE A 180 19.44 7.66 6.70
CA ILE A 180 18.51 6.76 7.39
C ILE A 180 17.66 5.91 6.44
N GLY A 181 17.54 6.33 5.18
CA GLY A 181 16.71 5.69 4.17
C GLY A 181 16.37 6.63 3.01
N ALA A 182 15.59 6.11 2.07
CA ALA A 182 14.97 6.88 1.01
C ALA A 182 13.58 7.35 1.45
N LEU A 183 13.25 8.60 1.14
CA LEU A 183 11.97 9.22 1.42
C LEU A 183 11.27 9.48 0.08
N ASP A 184 10.03 9.02 -0.04
CA ASP A 184 9.25 9.21 -1.27
C ASP A 184 7.74 9.31 -0.97
N GLY A 185 7.04 10.07 -1.82
CA GLY A 185 5.60 10.24 -1.80
C GLY A 185 4.93 9.31 -2.82
N THR A 186 3.87 8.62 -2.42
CA THR A 186 3.11 7.72 -3.29
C THR A 186 1.62 7.97 -3.21
N HIS A 187 0.96 7.94 -4.36
CA HIS A 187 -0.49 8.12 -4.44
C HIS A 187 -1.21 6.77 -4.39
N ILE A 188 -1.99 6.53 -3.34
CA ILE A 188 -2.85 5.35 -3.22
C ILE A 188 -4.25 5.69 -3.78
N PRO A 189 -4.73 4.98 -4.82
CA PRO A 189 -6.06 5.23 -5.38
C PRO A 189 -7.18 5.01 -4.38
N VAL A 190 -8.16 5.92 -4.35
CA VAL A 190 -9.35 5.79 -3.50
C VAL A 190 -10.63 6.16 -4.23
N ARG A 191 -11.74 5.55 -3.81
CA ARG A 191 -13.08 5.95 -4.27
C ARG A 191 -13.61 7.04 -3.34
N ALA A 192 -13.47 8.30 -3.75
CA ALA A 192 -13.94 9.44 -3.00
C ALA A 192 -15.45 9.65 -3.15
N VAL A 193 -16.12 10.07 -2.06
CA VAL A 193 -17.52 10.55 -2.13
C VAL A 193 -17.57 11.90 -2.84
N LYS A 194 -18.69 12.19 -3.54
CA LYS A 194 -18.82 13.38 -4.40
C LYS A 194 -18.36 14.69 -3.74
N LYS A 195 -18.61 14.87 -2.44
CA LYS A 195 -18.30 16.09 -1.68
C LYS A 195 -16.80 16.37 -1.51
N VAL A 196 -15.96 15.34 -1.42
CA VAL A 196 -14.50 15.46 -1.19
C VAL A 196 -13.69 15.02 -2.42
N LYS A 197 -14.38 14.70 -3.52
CA LYS A 197 -13.78 14.15 -4.73
C LYS A 197 -12.77 15.11 -5.37
N GLU A 198 -13.08 16.40 -5.35
CA GLU A 198 -12.20 17.43 -5.92
C GLU A 198 -10.92 17.56 -5.12
N ASP A 199 -11.02 17.60 -3.78
CA ASP A 199 -9.85 17.66 -2.90
C ASP A 199 -8.97 16.42 -3.05
N MET A 200 -9.56 15.23 -3.25
CA MET A 200 -8.81 13.98 -3.38
C MET A 200 -8.19 13.80 -4.77
N ARG A 201 -8.51 14.67 -5.73
CA ARG A 201 -8.03 14.56 -7.11
C ARG A 201 -6.56 14.98 -7.19
N ASN A 202 -5.71 14.07 -7.64
CA ASN A 202 -4.30 14.38 -7.87
C ASN A 202 -4.08 15.12 -9.20
N ARG A 203 -2.82 15.51 -9.44
CA ARG A 203 -2.38 16.16 -10.69
C ARG A 203 -2.67 15.33 -11.95
N LYS A 204 -2.73 14.00 -11.84
CA LYS A 204 -3.07 13.07 -12.93
C LYS A 204 -4.57 12.91 -13.14
N GLY A 205 -5.39 13.59 -12.34
CA GLY A 205 -6.83 13.70 -12.53
C GLY A 205 -7.67 12.60 -11.88
N TRP A 206 -7.06 11.66 -11.15
CA TRP A 206 -7.76 10.59 -10.42
C TRP A 206 -7.67 10.79 -8.91
N THR A 207 -8.57 10.16 -8.15
CA THR A 207 -8.69 10.37 -6.70
C THR A 207 -7.75 9.46 -5.91
N SER A 208 -7.02 10.04 -4.97
CA SER A 208 -5.99 9.33 -4.19
C SER A 208 -5.76 9.93 -2.80
N PHE A 209 -5.11 9.16 -1.93
CA PHE A 209 -4.35 9.71 -0.81
C PHE A 209 -2.87 9.78 -1.19
N ASN A 210 -2.21 10.90 -0.88
CA ASN A 210 -0.77 11.05 -1.00
C ASN A 210 -0.11 10.60 0.31
N VAL A 211 0.55 9.45 0.27
CA VAL A 211 1.19 8.77 1.40
C VAL A 211 2.69 8.98 1.32
N LEU A 212 3.30 9.40 2.41
CA LEU A 212 4.76 9.47 2.52
C LEU A 212 5.30 8.19 3.16
N ALA A 213 6.38 7.66 2.62
CA ALA A 213 7.07 6.52 3.21
C ALA A 213 8.58 6.76 3.29
N ILE A 214 9.20 6.19 4.33
CA ILE A 214 10.65 6.11 4.47
C ILE A 214 11.05 4.64 4.46
N VAL A 215 11.99 4.29 3.58
CA VAL A 215 12.46 2.92 3.38
C VAL A 215 13.95 2.84 3.67
N ASP A 216 14.35 1.91 4.53
CA ASP A 216 15.77 1.71 4.85
C ASP A 216 16.55 1.00 3.74
N HIS A 217 17.87 0.87 3.95
CA HIS A 217 18.79 0.26 2.98
C HIS A 217 18.55 -1.24 2.76
N GLU A 218 17.74 -1.87 3.59
CA GLU A 218 17.29 -3.25 3.49
C GLU A 218 15.89 -3.38 2.89
N MET A 219 15.36 -2.31 2.29
CA MET A 219 14.04 -2.25 1.64
C MET A 219 12.87 -2.43 2.63
N ARG A 220 13.04 -1.99 3.88
CA ARG A 220 11.98 -2.07 4.89
C ARG A 220 11.41 -0.69 5.17
N PHE A 221 10.09 -0.61 5.25
CA PHE A 221 9.42 0.59 5.72
C PHE A 221 9.78 0.87 7.18
N THR A 222 10.33 2.05 7.44
CA THR A 222 10.67 2.53 8.79
C THR A 222 9.71 3.61 9.28
N PHE A 223 9.01 4.26 8.35
CA PHE A 223 7.94 5.21 8.62
C PHE A 223 6.95 5.20 7.45
N VAL A 224 5.66 5.32 7.77
CA VAL A 224 4.59 5.54 6.78
C VAL A 224 3.64 6.57 7.38
N GLY A 225 3.57 7.74 6.75
CA GLY A 225 2.64 8.79 7.14
C GLY A 225 1.26 8.56 6.52
N ALA A 226 0.21 8.59 7.33
CA ALA A 226 -1.16 8.47 6.86
C ALA A 226 -1.46 9.62 5.89
N GLY A 227 -1.67 9.28 4.62
CA GLY A 227 -1.60 10.26 3.54
C GLY A 227 -2.66 11.37 3.60
N LYS A 228 -2.33 12.53 3.01
CA LYS A 228 -3.28 13.63 2.80
C LYS A 228 -4.08 13.43 1.51
N SER A 229 -5.07 14.30 1.32
CA SER A 229 -5.81 14.41 0.07
C SER A 229 -4.88 14.45 -1.15
N GLY A 230 -5.24 13.77 -2.24
CA GLY A 230 -4.39 13.66 -3.43
C GLY A 230 -4.02 14.98 -4.13
N ALA A 231 -4.73 16.07 -3.85
CA ALA A 231 -4.36 17.41 -4.31
C ALA A 231 -3.20 18.03 -3.53
N CYS A 232 -2.86 17.51 -2.35
CA CYS A 232 -1.77 18.02 -1.53
C CYS A 232 -0.41 17.75 -2.16
N HIS A 233 0.44 18.77 -2.16
CA HIS A 233 1.85 18.65 -2.55
C HIS A 233 2.63 17.78 -1.56
N ASP A 234 3.62 17.02 -2.06
CA ASP A 234 4.47 16.13 -1.25
C ASP A 234 5.10 16.87 -0.06
N MET A 235 5.55 18.11 -0.28
CA MET A 235 6.12 18.96 0.78
C MET A 235 5.13 19.23 1.92
N ALA A 236 3.84 19.35 1.62
CA ALA A 236 2.81 19.57 2.63
C ALA A 236 2.49 18.29 3.44
N VAL A 237 2.72 17.12 2.85
CA VAL A 237 2.63 15.81 3.53
C VAL A 237 3.87 15.60 4.38
N LEU A 238 5.06 15.90 3.85
CA LEU A 238 6.33 15.82 4.57
C LEU A 238 6.33 16.67 5.84
N LYS A 239 5.93 17.94 5.73
CA LYS A 239 5.91 18.85 6.88
C LYS A 239 5.02 18.36 8.02
N GLU A 240 3.85 17.80 7.71
CA GLU A 240 2.96 17.23 8.72
C GLU A 240 3.52 15.93 9.29
N CYS A 241 4.14 15.08 8.46
CA CYS A 241 4.81 13.87 8.95
C CYS A 241 5.92 14.24 9.93
N GLN A 242 6.68 15.31 9.69
CA GLN A 242 7.72 15.81 10.60
C GLN A 242 7.19 16.34 11.93
N GLU A 243 5.89 16.65 12.04
CA GLU A 243 5.24 17.01 13.31
C GLU A 243 4.88 15.77 14.14
N ASP A 244 4.90 14.56 13.55
CA ASP A 244 4.69 13.30 14.26
C ASP A 244 5.92 12.96 15.11
N GLY A 245 5.70 12.67 16.40
CA GLY A 245 6.77 12.27 17.32
C GLY A 245 7.46 10.95 16.97
N CYS A 246 6.90 10.15 16.06
CA CYS A 246 7.54 8.94 15.54
C CYS A 246 8.26 9.13 14.19
N PHE A 247 8.29 10.35 13.65
CA PHE A 247 9.06 10.65 12.44
C PHE A 247 10.55 10.46 12.69
N PRO A 248 11.25 9.63 11.88
CA PRO A 248 12.66 9.37 12.09
C PRO A 248 13.50 10.55 11.60
N HIS A 249 14.47 10.93 12.41
CA HIS A 249 15.44 11.97 12.06
C HIS A 249 16.84 11.38 11.93
N PRO A 250 17.67 11.89 10.99
CA PRO A 250 19.07 11.50 10.91
C PRO A 250 19.82 11.85 12.20
N PRO A 251 20.91 11.12 12.53
CA PRO A 251 21.73 11.42 13.70
C PRO A 251 22.16 12.89 13.73
N PRO A 252 22.16 13.53 14.91
CA PRO A 252 22.65 14.90 15.03
C PRO A 252 24.15 14.96 14.72
N GLY A 253 24.50 15.48 13.55
CA GLY A 253 25.85 15.86 13.16
C GLY A 253 26.68 14.78 12.49
N GLY A 254 26.64 14.74 11.16
CA GLY A 254 27.84 14.81 10.34
C GLY A 254 27.71 16.08 9.51
N SER A 255 28.73 16.94 9.46
CA SER A 255 28.76 18.00 8.45
C SER A 255 28.60 17.31 7.09
N LEU A 256 27.51 17.59 6.37
CA LEU A 256 27.50 17.32 4.93
C LEU A 256 28.79 17.95 4.39
N PRO A 257 29.60 17.25 3.58
CA PRO A 257 30.75 17.88 2.95
C PRO A 257 30.27 19.18 2.31
N GLU A 258 30.97 20.27 2.60
CA GLU A 258 30.63 21.61 2.14
C GLU A 258 30.39 21.54 0.63
N TRP A 259 29.13 21.60 0.23
CA TRP A 259 28.77 21.53 -1.18
C TRP A 259 29.24 22.84 -1.81
N SER A 260 30.23 22.77 -2.68
CA SER A 260 30.46 23.88 -3.60
C SER A 260 29.74 23.51 -4.89
N THR A 261 28.77 24.33 -5.30
CA THR A 261 28.03 24.21 -6.57
C THR A 261 28.95 23.94 -7.78
N SER A 262 30.21 24.36 -7.66
CA SER A 262 31.29 24.19 -8.63
C SER A 262 31.81 22.75 -8.86
N GLN A 263 31.47 21.75 -8.03
CA GLN A 263 31.91 20.36 -8.29
C GLN A 263 31.01 19.58 -9.26
N PHE A 264 29.73 19.94 -9.38
CA PHE A 264 28.82 19.29 -10.34
C PHE A 264 29.12 19.72 -11.78
N GLU A 265 29.48 20.99 -11.97
CA GLU A 265 29.79 21.57 -13.30
C GLU A 265 31.10 21.02 -13.90
N MET A 266 32.01 20.48 -13.08
CA MET A 266 33.29 19.98 -13.54
C MET A 266 33.23 18.53 -14.06
N GLU A 267 32.35 17.67 -13.54
CA GLU A 267 32.24 16.27 -14.04
C GLU A 267 31.24 16.10 -15.19
N GLU A 268 30.19 16.91 -15.29
CA GLU A 268 29.33 16.93 -16.48
C GLU A 268 29.96 17.73 -17.64
N GLY A 269 30.67 18.82 -17.34
CA GLY A 269 31.41 19.58 -18.35
C GLY A 269 32.54 18.78 -19.02
N GLN A 270 33.22 17.90 -18.27
CA GLN A 270 34.31 17.09 -18.79
C GLN A 270 33.81 15.85 -19.56
N LYS A 271 32.67 15.27 -19.18
CA LYS A 271 32.00 14.21 -19.95
C LYS A 271 31.33 14.70 -21.23
N MET A 272 30.86 15.95 -21.28
CA MET A 272 30.31 16.53 -22.51
C MET A 272 31.39 17.06 -23.47
N ALA A 273 32.54 17.52 -22.99
CA ALA A 273 33.63 18.03 -23.84
C ALA A 273 34.38 16.91 -24.59
N ASP A 274 34.47 15.70 -24.03
CA ASP A 274 35.10 14.56 -24.71
C ASP A 274 34.15 13.80 -25.66
N GLY A 275 32.86 14.15 -25.68
CA GLY A 275 31.82 13.46 -26.44
C GLY A 275 31.23 14.21 -27.64
N VAL A 276 31.32 15.55 -27.69
CA VAL A 276 30.71 16.33 -28.77
C VAL A 276 31.61 17.48 -29.20
N GLY A 277 32.08 17.42 -30.44
CA GLY A 277 32.77 18.51 -31.11
C GLY A 277 31.94 19.79 -31.06
N ILE A 278 32.54 20.84 -30.49
CA ILE A 278 31.96 22.18 -30.36
C ILE A 278 31.70 22.77 -31.75
N ASN A 279 30.50 23.29 -31.96
CA ASN A 279 30.15 24.49 -32.74
C ASN A 279 28.77 24.91 -32.19
N GLY A 280 28.63 25.88 -31.29
CA GLY A 280 29.02 27.28 -31.45
C GLY A 280 27.82 28.07 -31.98
N SER A 281 26.99 28.62 -31.09
CA SER A 281 26.36 29.97 -31.16
C SER A 281 25.02 30.07 -30.41
N GLY A 282 25.02 30.88 -29.35
CA GLY A 282 23.94 31.80 -28.95
C GLY A 282 22.63 31.23 -28.39
N LEU A 283 22.35 31.52 -27.12
CA LEU A 283 21.15 32.26 -26.69
C LEU A 283 21.09 32.36 -25.15
N GLU A 284 21.38 33.57 -24.69
CA GLU A 284 20.66 34.35 -23.65
C GLU A 284 20.21 33.65 -22.35
N ASP A 285 21.01 33.93 -21.32
CA ASP A 285 20.69 34.23 -19.92
C ASP A 285 19.20 34.49 -19.60
N ASP A 286 18.54 33.49 -19.00
CA ASP A 286 17.37 33.67 -18.15
C ASP A 286 17.72 33.07 -16.78
N GLY A 287 17.77 33.97 -15.79
CA GLY A 287 18.02 33.62 -14.41
C GLY A 287 16.79 32.98 -13.79
N THR A 288 16.82 31.66 -13.66
CA THR A 288 15.94 30.94 -12.74
C THR A 288 16.81 30.16 -11.76
N THR A 289 16.91 30.71 -10.55
CA THR A 289 17.70 30.18 -9.44
C THR A 289 17.28 28.76 -9.08
N VAL A 290 18.27 27.87 -9.07
CA VAL A 290 18.24 26.49 -8.55
C VAL A 290 18.03 26.54 -7.03
N ASP A 291 16.78 26.48 -6.59
CA ASP A 291 16.39 26.31 -5.17
C ASP A 291 15.39 25.16 -4.98
N SER A 292 15.24 24.26 -5.96
CA SER A 292 14.19 23.23 -5.96
C SER A 292 14.68 21.78 -5.78
N ILE A 293 15.91 21.55 -5.32
CA ILE A 293 16.47 20.19 -5.19
C ILE A 293 16.95 19.83 -3.77
N LEU A 294 16.84 20.69 -2.75
CA LEU A 294 17.40 20.37 -1.41
C LEU A 294 16.53 20.72 -0.19
N GLU A 295 15.26 20.31 -0.16
CA GLU A 295 14.50 20.19 1.11
C GLU A 295 13.64 18.92 1.17
#